data_AF-A0AA90UKI6-F1
#
_entry.id   AF-A0AA90UKI6-F1
#
_cell.length_a   1.000
_cell.length_b   1.000
_cell.length_c   1.000
_cell.angle_alpha   90.00
_cell.angle_beta   90.00
_cell.angle_gamma   90.00
#
_symmetry.space_group_name_H-M   'P 1'
#
loop_
_entity.id
_entity.type
_entity.pdbx_description
1 polymer ?
#
loop_
_entity_poly.entity_id
_entity_poly.type
_entity_poly.pdbx_seq_one_letter_code
_entity_poly.pdbx_strand_id
1 'polypeptide(L)'
;MNHPVTMALLLVGELRKRDLLEDVILANDIGNLRVCTHCGKLMNEGWTCVDSPYCSDKCLLADNPDLDLDNLAKMTEQELDASEIFWTAWEG
;
A
#
# COMPACT_ATOMS: atom_id res chain seq x y z
N MET A 1 4.33 24.67 -14.39
CA MET A 1 4.71 23.38 -13.76
C MET A 1 6.07 23.54 -13.12
N ASN A 2 6.25 23.08 -11.88
CA ASN A 2 7.50 23.23 -11.13
C ASN A 2 8.45 22.10 -11.56
N HIS A 3 9.53 22.41 -12.28
CA HIS A 3 10.45 21.43 -12.90
C HIS A 3 10.94 20.32 -11.94
N PRO A 4 11.26 20.60 -10.65
CA PRO A 4 11.66 19.57 -9.70
C PRO A 4 10.56 18.55 -9.40
N VAL A 5 9.30 18.98 -9.33
CA VAL A 5 8.15 18.11 -9.05
C VAL A 5 7.93 17.13 -10.20
N THR A 6 8.01 17.61 -11.44
CA THR A 6 7.91 16.76 -12.63
C THR A 6 9.01 15.71 -12.66
N MET A 7 10.25 16.09 -12.35
CA MET A 7 11.38 15.15 -12.29
C MET A 7 11.21 14.10 -11.19
N ALA A 8 10.73 14.49 -10.01
CA ALA A 8 10.45 13.56 -8.92
C ALA A 8 9.39 12.51 -9.31
N LEU A 9 8.30 12.95 -9.96
CA LEU A 9 7.24 12.04 -10.43
C LEU A 9 7.75 11.07 -11.50
N LEU A 10 8.60 11.53 -12.43
CA LEU A 10 9.22 10.67 -13.44
C LEU A 10 10.15 9.64 -12.80
N LEU A 11 10.98 10.06 -11.84
CA LEU A 11 11.89 9.16 -11.12
C LEU A 11 11.12 8.07 -10.37
N VAL A 12 10.05 8.43 -9.65
CA VAL A 12 9.18 7.45 -8.97
C VAL A 12 8.57 6.48 -9.99
N GLY A 13 8.12 6.99 -11.14
CA GLY A 13 7.60 6.15 -12.22
C GLY A 13 8.62 5.15 -12.77
N GLU A 14 9.87 5.55 -12.95
CA GLU A 14 10.95 4.67 -13.43
C GLU A 14 11.39 3.64 -12.38
N LEU A 15 11.47 4.03 -11.10
CA LEU A 15 11.76 3.12 -10.00
C LEU A 15 10.69 2.06 -9.84
N ARG A 16 9.41 2.45 -9.98
CA ARG A 16 8.27 1.53 -9.93
C ARG A 16 8.34 0.46 -11.02
N LYS A 17 8.78 0.80 -12.23
CA LYS A 17 8.92 -0.17 -13.35
C LYS A 17 10.04 -1.19 -13.12
N ARG A 18 10.91 -0.95 -12.14
CA ARG A 18 12.08 -1.77 -11.84
C ARG A 18 11.98 -2.45 -10.47
N ASP A 19 10.84 -2.30 -9.78
CA ASP A 19 10.60 -2.81 -8.43
C ASP A 19 11.63 -2.33 -7.39
N LEU A 20 12.16 -1.10 -7.57
CA LEU A 20 13.21 -0.53 -6.71
C LEU A 20 12.68 0.38 -5.59
N LEU A 21 11.37 0.58 -5.51
CA LEU A 21 10.79 1.51 -4.53
C LEU A 21 10.93 0.99 -3.09
N GLU A 22 10.87 -0.32 -2.88
CA GLU A 22 11.07 -0.93 -1.56
C GLU A 22 12.52 -0.74 -1.07
N ASP A 23 13.50 -0.93 -1.95
CA ASP A 23 14.91 -0.66 -1.63
C ASP A 23 15.14 0.79 -1.23
N VAL A 24 14.50 1.74 -1.94
CA VAL A 24 14.57 3.16 -1.61
C VAL A 24 13.94 3.43 -0.24
N ILE A 25 12.81 2.80 0.08
CA ILE A 25 12.15 2.95 1.38
C ILE A 25 13.08 2.49 2.51
N LEU A 26 13.66 1.30 2.37
CA LEU A 26 14.58 0.71 3.35
C LEU A 26 15.87 1.53 3.50
N ALA A 27 16.47 1.93 2.38
CA ALA A 27 17.76 2.65 2.39
C ALA A 27 17.68 4.07 2.95
N ASN A 28 16.47 4.66 3.00
CA ASN A 28 16.27 6.04 3.45
C ASN A 28 15.49 6.15 4.76
N ASP A 29 15.26 5.03 5.46
CA ASP A 29 14.58 4.98 6.77
C ASP A 29 13.19 5.66 6.76
N ILE A 30 12.46 5.50 5.65
CA ILE A 30 11.09 5.99 5.48
C ILE A 30 10.11 4.83 5.60
N GLY A 31 10.31 4.02 6.64
CA GLY A 31 9.60 2.76 6.92
C GLY A 31 8.10 2.89 7.16
N ASN A 32 7.57 4.12 7.23
CA ASN A 32 6.14 4.41 7.24
C ASN A 32 5.49 4.34 5.85
N LEU A 33 6.28 4.23 4.77
CA LEU A 33 5.78 4.11 3.41
C LEU A 33 5.72 2.65 2.95
N ARG A 34 4.71 2.34 2.14
CA ARG A 34 4.57 1.08 1.40
C ARG A 34 4.26 1.37 -0.07
N VAL A 35 4.38 0.34 -0.90
CA VAL A 35 4.08 0.40 -2.33
C VAL A 35 2.88 -0.49 -2.59
N CYS A 36 1.80 0.06 -3.15
CA CYS A 36 0.58 -0.72 -3.41
C CYS A 36 0.89 -1.88 -4.36
N THR A 37 0.58 -3.11 -3.96
CA THR A 37 0.86 -4.32 -4.76
C THR A 37 0.21 -4.26 -6.14
N HIS A 38 -1.04 -3.77 -6.22
CA HIS A 38 -1.79 -3.73 -7.49
C HIS A 38 -1.32 -2.62 -8.44
N CYS A 39 -1.22 -1.37 -7.96
CA CYS A 39 -1.00 -0.20 -8.83
C CYS A 39 0.36 0.49 -8.65
N GLY A 40 1.18 0.02 -7.70
CA GLY A 40 2.48 0.55 -7.34
C GLY A 40 2.47 2.00 -6.86
N LYS A 41 1.32 2.48 -6.37
CA LYS A 41 1.20 3.79 -5.73
C LYS A 41 1.92 3.76 -4.38
N LEU A 42 2.75 4.77 -4.13
CA LEU A 42 3.35 5.02 -2.81
C LEU A 42 2.27 5.54 -1.85
N MET A 43 2.17 4.96 -0.67
CA MET A 43 1.21 5.36 0.37
C MET A 43 1.79 5.13 1.78
N ASN A 44 1.13 5.70 2.78
CA ASN A 44 1.43 5.54 4.21
C ASN A 44 0.24 4.97 5.00
N GLU A 45 -0.88 4.70 4.32
CA GLU A 45 -2.04 4.01 4.86
C GLU A 45 -2.69 3.16 3.76
N GLY A 46 -3.42 2.12 4.15
CA GLY A 46 -4.11 1.23 3.23
C GLY A 46 -4.49 -0.10 3.87
N TRP A 47 -5.00 -1.00 3.03
CA TRP A 47 -5.20 -2.39 3.41
C TRP A 47 -3.86 -3.09 3.56
N THR A 48 -3.69 -3.84 4.63
CA THR A 48 -2.74 -4.96 4.73
C THR A 48 -3.53 -6.23 4.46
N CYS A 49 -3.05 -7.09 3.57
CA CYS A 49 -3.67 -8.38 3.25
C CYS A 49 -2.57 -9.43 3.01
N VAL A 50 -2.35 -10.35 3.95
CA VAL A 50 -1.31 -11.40 3.87
C VAL A 50 0.04 -10.79 3.47
N ASP A 51 0.49 -9.79 4.24
CA ASP A 51 1.71 -8.99 4.00
C ASP A 51 1.75 -8.14 2.71
N SER A 52 0.69 -8.17 1.88
CA SER A 52 0.58 -7.34 0.68
C SER A 52 -0.21 -6.06 0.97
N PRO A 53 0.36 -4.86 0.73
CA PRO A 53 -0.32 -3.61 1.02
C PRO A 53 -1.09 -3.06 -0.20
N TYR A 54 -2.31 -2.54 -0.01
CA TYR A 54 -3.16 -1.99 -1.07
C TYR A 54 -3.70 -0.61 -0.71
N CYS A 55 -3.64 0.33 -1.65
CA CYS A 55 -4.02 1.73 -1.40
C CYS A 55 -5.52 2.01 -1.42
N SER A 56 -6.36 1.03 -1.77
CA SER A 56 -7.83 1.19 -1.83
C SER A 56 -8.54 -0.15 -1.95
N ASP A 57 -9.83 -0.17 -1.60
CA ASP A 57 -10.77 -1.28 -1.82
C ASP A 57 -10.70 -1.81 -3.26
N LYS A 58 -10.66 -0.90 -4.24
CA LYS A 58 -10.55 -1.25 -5.65
C LYS A 58 -9.27 -2.02 -5.96
N CYS A 59 -8.13 -1.64 -5.37
CA CYS A 59 -6.87 -2.34 -5.59
C CYS A 59 -6.87 -3.69 -4.89
N LEU A 60 -7.38 -3.76 -3.66
CA LEU A 60 -7.50 -5.00 -2.90
C LEU A 60 -8.39 -6.02 -3.63
N LEU A 61 -9.59 -5.60 -4.04
CA LEU A 61 -10.57 -6.45 -4.74
C LEU A 61 -10.16 -6.83 -6.17
N ALA A 62 -9.33 -6.03 -6.83
CA ALA A 62 -8.82 -6.40 -8.15
C ALA A 62 -7.95 -7.65 -8.10
N ASP A 63 -7.16 -7.80 -7.02
CA ASP A 63 -6.27 -8.94 -6.81
C ASP A 63 -6.92 -10.03 -5.94
N ASN A 64 -7.97 -9.69 -5.19
CA ASN A 64 -8.69 -10.59 -4.28
C ASN A 64 -10.22 -10.45 -4.47
N PRO A 65 -10.78 -10.88 -5.62
CA PRO A 65 -12.18 -10.61 -5.98
C PRO A 65 -13.21 -11.31 -5.07
N ASP A 66 -12.80 -12.34 -4.34
CA ASP A 66 -13.66 -13.12 -3.45
C ASP A 66 -13.79 -12.51 -2.04
N LEU A 67 -13.07 -11.42 -1.74
CA LEU A 67 -13.15 -10.75 -0.45
C LEU A 67 -14.49 -10.01 -0.28
N ASP A 68 -15.09 -10.20 0.89
CA ASP A 68 -16.27 -9.47 1.32
C ASP A 68 -15.87 -8.31 2.25
N LEU A 69 -15.73 -7.11 1.69
CA LEU A 69 -15.39 -5.91 2.46
C LEU A 69 -16.49 -5.52 3.45
N ASP A 70 -17.76 -5.82 3.15
CA ASP A 70 -18.88 -5.52 4.05
C ASP A 70 -18.86 -6.42 5.28
N ASN A 71 -18.28 -7.61 5.16
CA ASN A 71 -18.03 -8.49 6.30
C ASN A 71 -16.85 -7.98 7.12
N LEU A 72 -15.72 -7.63 6.48
CA LEU A 72 -14.55 -7.05 7.15
C LEU A 72 -14.91 -5.79 7.97
N ALA A 73 -15.76 -4.92 7.41
CA ALA A 73 -16.23 -3.71 8.09
C ALA A 73 -17.09 -3.97 9.33
N LYS A 74 -17.63 -5.19 9.48
CA LYS A 74 -18.46 -5.59 10.64
C LYS A 74 -17.67 -6.37 11.68
N MET A 75 -16.42 -6.72 11.40
CA MET A 75 -15.56 -7.43 12.35
C MET A 75 -15.29 -6.55 13.57
N THR A 76 -15.26 -7.18 14.74
CA THR A 76 -14.84 -6.55 15.98
C THR A 76 -13.33 -6.31 16.00
N GLU A 77 -12.84 -5.44 16.88
CA GLU A 77 -11.39 -5.19 17.05
C GLU A 77 -10.61 -6.48 17.31
N GLN A 78 -11.14 -7.40 18.12
CA GLN A 78 -10.51 -8.70 18.40
C GLN A 78 -10.44 -9.61 17.16
N GLU A 79 -11.44 -9.53 16.29
CA GLU A 79 -11.45 -10.30 15.03
C GLU A 79 -10.50 -9.67 14.00
N LEU A 80 -10.35 -8.33 14.00
CA LEU A 80 -9.38 -7.62 13.18
C LEU A 80 -7.94 -7.90 13.63
N ASP A 81 -7.66 -7.97 14.93
CA ASP A 81 -6.34 -8.34 15.47
C ASP A 81 -5.92 -9.77 15.06
N ALA A 82 -6.90 -10.65 14.85
CA ALA A 82 -6.68 -12.01 14.36
C ALA A 82 -6.76 -12.11 12.83
N SER A 83 -7.18 -11.05 12.15
CA SER A 83 -7.32 -11.01 10.69
C SER A 83 -5.98 -10.64 10.05
N GLU A 84 -5.61 -11.37 9.00
CA GLU A 84 -4.52 -10.98 8.12
C GLU A 84 -4.91 -9.86 7.15
N ILE A 85 -6.17 -9.38 7.23
CA ILE A 85 -6.77 -8.38 6.34
C ILE A 85 -7.41 -7.26 7.15
N PHE A 86 -6.80 -6.08 7.14
CA PHE A 86 -7.31 -4.89 7.83
C PHE A 86 -6.75 -3.60 7.23
N TRP A 87 -7.46 -2.48 7.42
CA TRP A 87 -6.98 -1.15 7.04
C TRP A 87 -6.13 -0.56 8.16
N THR A 88 -4.97 0.00 7.84
CA THR A 88 -4.06 0.60 8.82
C THR A 88 -3.26 1.76 8.24
N ALA A 89 -2.71 2.60 9.12
CA ALA A 89 -1.65 3.55 8.81
C ALA A 89 -0.33 2.99 9.36
N TRP A 90 0.72 2.95 8.53
CA TRP A 90 2.01 2.39 8.96
C TRP A 90 2.84 3.46 9.68
N GLU A 91 3.28 3.12 10.89
CA GLU A 91 4.26 3.90 11.63
C GLU A 91 5.68 3.51 11.20
N GLY A 92 6.61 4.46 11.28
CA GLY A 92 8.03 4.30 10.96
C GLY A 92 8.90 4.39 12.20
#